data_AF-A0A953UGF8-F1
#
_entry.id   AF-A0A953UGF8-F1
#
_cell.length_a   1.000
_cell.length_b   1.000
_cell.length_c   1.000
_cell.angle_alpha   90.00
_cell.angle_beta   90.00
_cell.angle_gamma   90.00
#
_symmetry.space_group_name_H-M   'P 1'
#
loop_
_entity.id
_entity.type
_entity.pdbx_description
1 polymer ?
#
loop_
_entity_poly.entity_id
_entity_poly.type
_entity_poly.pdbx_seq_one_letter_code
_entity_poly.pdbx_strand_id
1 'polypeptide(L)'
;MECPSRTGQAGELIVAYIARTLDVETAADFGKHLLACAACRELTAGQEAVWSALEEWLPLAVSPGFDERLLRRITAEEHAQQGWWRRIAWPAWSWRPALPVAAACAVLVTAFLLKNFERAAAPATPVQPGASIEQVEHALDDMDMLKQLGVEAAAASPQS
;
A
#
# COMPACT_ATOMS: atom_id res chain seq x y z
N MET A 1 20.49 -12.27 22.30
CA MET A 1 19.56 -11.15 22.58
C MET A 1 19.42 -10.89 24.08
N GLU A 2 19.14 -9.65 24.47
CA GLU A 2 18.74 -9.30 25.85
C GLU A 2 17.35 -9.89 26.17
N CYS A 3 17.05 -10.12 27.45
CA CYS A 3 15.79 -10.73 27.88
C CYS A 3 14.60 -9.82 27.58
N PRO A 4 13.66 -10.22 26.68
CA PRO A 4 12.54 -9.36 26.28
C PRO A 4 11.58 -9.00 27.42
N SER A 5 11.48 -9.86 28.45
CA SER A 5 10.65 -9.59 29.63
C SER A 5 11.22 -8.49 30.52
N ARG A 6 12.52 -8.18 30.39
CA ARG A 6 13.17 -7.10 31.13
C ARG A 6 13.13 -5.77 30.38
N THR A 7 13.09 -5.80 29.05
CA THR A 7 13.04 -4.62 28.19
C THR A 7 11.61 -4.14 27.89
N GLY A 8 10.59 -4.89 28.34
CA GLY A 8 9.18 -4.56 28.11
C GLY A 8 8.67 -4.91 26.71
N GLN A 9 9.50 -5.51 25.86
CA GLN A 9 9.15 -5.88 24.47
C GLN A 9 8.68 -7.33 24.32
N ALA A 10 8.53 -8.06 25.44
CA ALA A 10 8.15 -9.48 25.42
C ALA A 10 6.86 -9.77 24.67
N GLY A 11 5.82 -8.94 24.83
CA GLY A 11 4.50 -9.20 24.25
C GLY A 11 4.53 -9.26 22.72
N GLU A 12 5.02 -8.19 22.07
CA GLU A 12 5.07 -8.10 20.61
C GLU A 12 5.95 -9.19 20.00
N LEU A 13 7.13 -9.43 20.58
CA LEU A 13 8.05 -10.44 20.10
C LEU A 13 7.47 -11.86 20.23
N ILE A 14 6.82 -12.18 21.35
CA ILE A 14 6.19 -13.50 21.59
C ILE A 14 5.03 -13.72 20.62
N VAL A 15 4.16 -12.71 20.44
CA VAL A 15 3.03 -12.80 19.52
C VAL A 15 3.51 -13.02 18.09
N ALA A 16 4.51 -12.25 17.64
CA ALA A 16 5.08 -12.40 16.30
C ALA A 16 5.78 -13.76 16.11
N TYR A 17 6.44 -14.28 17.16
CA TYR A 17 7.06 -15.60 17.13
C TYR A 17 6.02 -16.71 16.95
N ILE A 18 4.94 -16.70 17.74
CA ILE A 18 3.86 -17.69 17.67
C ILE A 18 3.13 -17.60 16.34
N ALA A 19 2.83 -16.39 15.87
CA ALA A 19 2.19 -16.14 14.58
C ALA A 19 3.10 -16.44 13.37
N ARG A 20 4.37 -16.82 13.59
CA ARG A 20 5.38 -17.09 12.54
C ARG A 20 5.60 -15.91 11.59
N THR A 21 5.49 -14.69 12.11
CA THR A 21 5.67 -13.44 11.34
C THR A 21 7.03 -12.78 11.56
N LEU A 22 7.83 -13.28 12.50
CA LEU A 22 9.22 -12.84 12.65
C LEU A 22 10.07 -13.28 11.46
N ASP A 23 11.10 -12.48 11.16
CA ASP A 23 12.15 -12.91 10.24
C ASP A 23 12.91 -14.13 10.81
N VAL A 24 13.58 -14.86 9.93
CA VAL A 24 14.22 -16.15 10.25
C VAL A 24 15.32 -15.99 11.30
N GLU A 25 16.07 -14.89 11.27
CA GLU A 25 17.19 -14.65 12.18
C GLU A 25 16.67 -14.35 13.59
N THR A 26 15.73 -13.41 13.71
CA THR A 26 15.11 -13.05 14.99
C THR A 26 14.36 -14.23 15.61
N ALA A 27 13.64 -15.01 14.79
CA ALA A 27 12.96 -16.21 15.27
C ALA A 27 13.94 -17.27 15.81
N ALA A 28 15.06 -17.50 15.11
CA ALA A 28 16.08 -18.44 15.55
C ALA A 28 16.76 -17.97 16.86
N ASP A 29 17.07 -16.69 16.96
CA ASP A 29 17.69 -16.12 18.16
C ASP A 29 16.74 -16.12 19.36
N PHE A 30 15.46 -15.84 19.15
CA PHE A 30 14.45 -15.96 20.18
C PHE A 30 14.23 -17.43 20.58
N GLY A 31 14.21 -18.36 19.62
CA GLY A 31 14.15 -19.80 19.89
C GLY A 31 15.31 -20.27 20.78
N LYS A 32 16.54 -19.83 20.51
CA LYS A 32 17.70 -20.09 21.38
C LYS A 32 17.51 -19.47 22.77
N HIS A 33 16.98 -18.25 22.84
CA HIS A 33 16.71 -17.58 24.11
C HIS A 33 15.71 -18.36 24.98
N LEU A 34 14.66 -18.91 24.37
CA LEU A 34 13.67 -19.73 25.06
C LEU A 34 14.29 -20.98 25.70
N LEU A 35 15.39 -21.54 25.19
CA LEU A 35 16.08 -22.66 25.85
C LEU A 35 16.69 -22.25 27.21
N ALA A 36 17.15 -21.00 27.33
CA ALA A 36 17.85 -20.51 28.51
C ALA A 36 16.98 -19.74 29.51
N CYS A 37 15.88 -19.11 29.07
CA CYS A 37 15.07 -18.22 29.90
C CYS A 37 13.71 -18.81 30.28
N ALA A 38 13.55 -19.20 31.55
CA ALA A 38 12.29 -19.76 32.06
C ALA A 38 11.12 -18.78 32.00
N ALA A 39 11.33 -17.49 32.33
CA ALA A 39 10.28 -16.48 32.32
C ALA A 39 9.70 -16.25 30.90
N CYS A 40 10.55 -16.20 29.88
CA CYS A 40 10.08 -16.05 28.50
C CYS A 40 9.38 -17.32 27.99
N ARG A 41 9.78 -18.53 28.44
CA ARG A 41 9.03 -19.76 28.15
C ARG A 41 7.64 -19.74 28.74
N GLU A 42 7.50 -19.32 30.00
CA GLU A 42 6.21 -19.25 30.68
C GLU A 42 5.25 -18.28 29.98
N LEU A 43 5.74 -17.09 29.61
CA LEU A 43 4.96 -16.11 28.84
C LEU A 43 4.57 -16.64 27.45
N THR A 44 5.49 -17.33 26.77
CA THR A 44 5.22 -17.93 25.45
C THR A 44 4.16 -19.01 25.55
N ALA A 45 4.26 -19.91 26.54
CA ALA A 45 3.26 -20.96 26.78
C ALA A 45 1.88 -20.38 27.12
N GLY A 46 1.84 -19.30 27.91
CA GLY A 46 0.58 -18.60 28.20
C GLY A 46 -0.07 -18.02 26.94
N GLN A 47 0.74 -17.40 26.06
CA GLN A 47 0.23 -16.85 24.80
C GLN A 47 -0.20 -17.96 23.81
N GLU A 48 0.53 -19.07 23.74
CA GLU A 48 0.14 -20.24 22.94
C GLU A 48 -1.19 -20.84 23.43
N ALA A 49 -1.41 -20.89 24.75
CA ALA A 49 -2.67 -21.36 25.32
C ALA A 49 -3.85 -20.46 24.95
N VAL A 50 -3.66 -19.13 24.97
CA VAL A 50 -4.69 -18.18 24.50
C VAL A 50 -4.98 -18.39 23.02
N TRP A 51 -3.93 -18.54 22.20
CA TRP A 51 -4.09 -18.77 20.77
C TRP A 51 -4.84 -20.06 20.47
N SER A 52 -4.48 -21.16 21.13
CA SER A 52 -5.16 -22.45 21.03
C SER A 52 -6.63 -22.38 21.44
N ALA A 53 -6.95 -21.60 22.49
CA ALA A 53 -8.34 -21.41 22.93
C ALA A 53 -9.18 -20.63 21.91
N LEU A 54 -8.57 -19.67 21.20
CA LEU A 54 -9.22 -18.94 20.11
C LEU A 54 -9.43 -19.81 18.87
N GLU A 55 -8.49 -20.71 18.57
CA GLU A 55 -8.63 -21.66 17.45
C GLU A 55 -9.77 -22.69 17.68
N GLU A 56 -10.07 -23.02 18.94
CA GLU A 56 -11.21 -23.87 19.29
C GLU A 56 -12.56 -23.15 19.13
N TRP A 57 -12.57 -21.83 18.92
CA TRP A 57 -13.81 -21.10 18.72
C TRP A 57 -14.44 -21.46 17.37
N LEU A 58 -15.50 -22.28 17.39
CA LEU A 58 -16.34 -22.50 16.22
C LEU A 58 -17.22 -21.27 15.91
N PRO A 59 -17.24 -20.78 14.66
CA PRO A 59 -18.14 -19.70 14.29
C PRO A 59 -19.60 -20.12 14.49
N LEU A 60 -20.43 -19.18 14.93
CA LEU A 60 -21.87 -19.38 15.00
C LEU A 60 -22.43 -19.75 13.62
N ALA A 61 -23.41 -20.65 13.60
CA ALA A 61 -24.11 -20.97 12.36
C ALA A 61 -24.70 -19.69 11.75
N VAL A 62 -24.41 -19.46 10.46
CA VAL A 62 -24.99 -18.34 9.72
C VAL A 62 -26.51 -18.51 9.63
N SER A 63 -27.24 -17.40 9.65
CA SER A 63 -28.69 -17.44 9.51
C SER A 63 -29.11 -18.10 8.19
N PRO A 64 -30.24 -18.82 8.13
CA PRO A 64 -30.76 -19.36 6.88
C PRO A 64 -30.90 -18.27 5.81
N GLY A 65 -30.51 -18.60 4.58
CA GLY A 65 -30.63 -17.69 3.44
C GLY A 65 -29.56 -16.57 3.41
N PHE A 66 -28.50 -16.66 4.23
CA PHE A 66 -27.47 -15.62 4.30
C PHE A 66 -26.77 -15.44 2.95
N ASP A 67 -26.36 -16.55 2.33
CA ASP A 67 -25.62 -16.53 1.07
C ASP A 67 -26.45 -15.92 -0.07
N GLU A 68 -27.75 -16.25 -0.14
CA GLU A 68 -28.66 -15.68 -1.13
C GLU A 68 -28.84 -14.18 -0.92
N ARG A 69 -28.93 -13.72 0.33
CA ARG A 69 -29.02 -12.27 0.62
C ARG A 69 -27.71 -11.56 0.30
N LEU A 70 -26.57 -12.18 0.61
CA LEU A 70 -25.24 -11.65 0.33
C LEU A 70 -25.01 -11.51 -1.18
N LEU A 71 -25.22 -12.58 -1.94
CA LEU A 71 -25.06 -12.60 -3.40
C LEU A 71 -26.02 -11.62 -4.10
N ARG A 72 -27.26 -11.53 -3.62
CA ARG A 72 -28.21 -10.54 -4.15
C ARG A 72 -27.73 -9.10 -3.91
N ARG A 73 -27.05 -8.84 -2.80
CA ARG A 73 -26.51 -7.51 -2.51
C ARG A 73 -25.28 -7.18 -3.34
N ILE A 74 -24.34 -8.13 -3.45
CA ILE A 74 -23.15 -8.00 -4.31
C ILE A 74 -23.57 -7.71 -5.75
N THR A 75 -24.48 -8.51 -6.30
CA THR A 75 -24.95 -8.32 -7.69
C THR A 75 -25.68 -6.99 -7.89
N ALA A 76 -26.48 -6.54 -6.93
CA ALA A 76 -27.14 -5.24 -6.99
C ALA A 76 -26.13 -4.07 -7.00
N GLU A 77 -25.08 -4.15 -6.17
CA GLU A 77 -24.02 -3.15 -6.11
C GLU A 77 -23.15 -3.15 -7.37
N GLU A 78 -22.80 -4.34 -7.91
CA GLU A 78 -22.09 -4.46 -9.19
C GLU A 78 -22.88 -3.85 -10.35
N HIS A 79 -24.19 -4.11 -10.43
CA HIS A 79 -25.04 -3.51 -11.47
C HIS A 79 -25.17 -1.99 -11.32
N ALA A 80 -25.30 -1.49 -10.08
CA ALA A 80 -25.28 -0.05 -9.81
C ALA A 80 -23.94 0.57 -10.22
N GLN A 81 -22.83 -0.11 -9.95
CA GLN A 81 -21.49 0.31 -10.36
C GLN A 81 -21.30 0.26 -11.89
N GLN A 82 -21.81 -0.74 -12.58
CA GLN A 82 -21.74 -0.78 -14.04
C GLN A 82 -22.58 0.32 -14.70
N GLY A 83 -23.68 0.74 -14.06
CA GLY A 83 -24.59 1.78 -14.56
C GLY A 83 -23.98 3.19 -14.62
N TRP A 84 -23.18 3.61 -13.63
CA TRP A 84 -22.54 4.93 -13.63
C TRP A 84 -21.34 5.00 -14.59
N TRP A 85 -20.49 3.97 -14.63
CA TRP A 85 -19.37 3.89 -15.60
C TRP A 85 -19.88 3.87 -17.05
N ARG A 86 -20.95 3.12 -17.35
CA ARG A 86 -21.58 3.15 -18.68
C ARG A 86 -22.16 4.51 -19.03
N ARG A 87 -22.76 5.24 -18.08
CA ARG A 87 -23.29 6.60 -18.32
C ARG A 87 -22.18 7.62 -18.62
N ILE A 88 -21.02 7.48 -18.00
CA ILE A 88 -19.86 8.35 -18.27
C ILE A 88 -19.21 8.00 -19.61
N ALA A 89 -19.17 6.73 -20.01
CA ALA A 89 -18.58 6.29 -21.26
C ALA A 89 -19.47 6.52 -22.52
N TRP A 90 -20.77 6.75 -22.36
CA TRP A 90 -21.72 6.73 -23.49
C TRP A 90 -21.83 7.99 -24.36
N PRO A 91 -21.55 9.25 -23.94
CA PRO A 91 -21.77 10.39 -24.84
C PRO A 91 -20.57 10.72 -25.75
N ALA A 92 -19.52 9.90 -25.83
CA ALA A 92 -18.35 10.18 -26.66
C ALA A 92 -18.12 9.23 -27.87
N TRP A 93 -19.06 8.32 -28.17
CA TRP A 93 -19.07 7.61 -29.46
C TRP A 93 -19.79 8.44 -30.53
N SER A 94 -19.34 9.67 -30.72
CA SER A 94 -19.64 10.46 -31.91
C SER A 94 -18.30 10.93 -32.40
N TRP A 95 -17.98 10.81 -33.69
CA TRP A 95 -16.66 11.12 -34.28
C TRP A 95 -16.25 12.60 -34.19
N ARG A 96 -16.98 13.39 -33.40
CA ARG A 96 -16.85 14.83 -33.22
C ARG A 96 -15.67 15.31 -32.34
N PRO A 97 -15.10 14.54 -31.38
CA PRO A 97 -13.93 14.99 -30.63
C PRO A 97 -12.61 14.77 -31.38
N ALA A 98 -12.64 14.12 -32.56
CA ALA A 98 -11.42 13.92 -33.35
C ALA A 98 -10.75 15.25 -33.75
N LEU A 99 -11.54 16.29 -34.01
CA LEU A 99 -11.04 17.63 -34.37
C LEU A 99 -10.26 18.33 -33.24
N PRO A 100 -10.82 18.52 -32.02
CA PRO A 100 -10.08 19.15 -30.93
C PRO A 100 -8.91 18.30 -30.44
N VAL A 101 -9.02 16.97 -30.44
CA VAL A 101 -7.92 16.07 -30.06
C VAL A 101 -6.77 16.16 -31.07
N ALA A 102 -7.06 16.13 -32.38
CA ALA A 102 -6.04 16.29 -33.40
C ALA A 102 -5.35 17.67 -33.31
N ALA A 103 -6.10 18.73 -33.03
CA ALA A 103 -5.53 20.06 -32.81
C ALA A 103 -4.62 20.10 -31.57
N ALA A 104 -5.03 19.52 -30.44
CA ALA A 104 -4.20 19.44 -29.24
C ALA A 104 -2.92 18.62 -29.48
N CYS A 105 -3.03 17.47 -30.16
CA CYS A 105 -1.86 16.67 -30.55
C CYS A 105 -0.93 17.45 -31.49
N ALA A 106 -1.48 18.16 -32.47
CA ALA A 106 -0.68 18.98 -33.38
C ALA A 106 0.06 20.10 -32.64
N VAL A 107 -0.58 20.78 -31.68
CA VAL A 107 0.07 21.80 -30.85
C VAL A 107 1.21 21.20 -30.03
N LEU A 108 0.99 20.05 -29.39
CA LEU A 108 2.02 19.36 -28.60
C LEU A 108 3.21 18.92 -29.48
N VAL A 109 2.95 18.36 -30.66
CA VAL A 109 4.01 17.97 -31.62
C VAL A 109 4.77 19.19 -32.11
N THR A 110 4.08 20.28 -32.42
CA THR A 110 4.71 21.52 -32.90
C THR A 110 5.57 22.16 -31.79
N ALA A 111 5.07 22.20 -30.56
CA ALA A 111 5.82 22.69 -29.40
C ALA A 111 7.05 21.81 -29.10
N PHE A 112 6.93 20.49 -29.24
CA PHE A 112 8.04 19.57 -29.08
C PHE A 112 9.11 19.76 -30.16
N LEU A 113 8.71 19.93 -31.42
CA LEU A 113 9.63 20.17 -32.53
C LEU A 113 10.35 21.52 -32.39
N LEU A 114 9.65 22.59 -32.01
CA LEU A 114 10.27 23.90 -31.76
C LEU A 114 11.30 23.83 -30.63
N LYS A 115 10.94 23.20 -29.50
CA LYS A 115 11.84 23.04 -28.34
C LYS A 115 13.07 22.19 -28.67
N ASN A 116 12.95 21.21 -29.56
CA ASN A 116 14.09 20.41 -30.02
C ASN A 116 14.93 21.14 -31.08
N PHE A 117 14.33 21.98 -31.92
CA PHE A 117 15.06 22.77 -32.90
C PHE A 117 15.91 23.86 -32.23
N GLU A 118 15.38 24.52 -31.18
CA GLU A 118 16.16 25.46 -30.36
C GLU A 118 17.33 24.76 -29.63
N ARG A 119 17.16 23.50 -29.21
CA ARG A 119 18.24 22.68 -28.66
C ARG A 119 19.28 22.27 -29.69
N ALA A 120 18.90 22.08 -30.96
CA ALA A 120 19.82 21.76 -32.04
C ALA A 120 20.60 23.00 -32.53
N ALA A 121 20.04 24.21 -32.38
CA ALA A 121 20.67 25.46 -32.76
C ALA A 121 21.55 26.09 -31.66
N ALA A 122 21.47 25.60 -30.42
CA ALA A 122 22.37 26.02 -29.34
C ALA A 122 23.77 25.41 -29.54
N PRO A 123 24.86 26.19 -29.52
CA PRO A 123 26.21 25.63 -29.61
C PRO A 123 26.47 24.72 -28.40
N ALA A 124 27.12 23.58 -28.63
CA ALA A 124 27.40 22.56 -27.63
C ALA A 124 28.19 23.14 -26.44
N THR A 125 27.49 23.43 -25.34
CA THR A 125 28.08 23.68 -24.03
C THR A 125 28.38 22.32 -23.37
N PRO A 126 29.56 22.11 -22.78
CA PRO A 126 29.88 20.83 -22.14
C PRO A 126 28.93 20.57 -20.96
N VAL A 127 28.45 19.32 -20.87
CA VAL A 127 27.56 18.81 -19.83
C VAL A 127 28.19 19.04 -18.45
N GLN A 128 27.56 19.89 -17.64
CA GLN A 128 27.83 20.03 -16.22
C GLN A 128 27.05 18.94 -15.45
N PRO A 129 27.71 18.01 -14.74
CA PRO A 129 27.07 16.88 -14.05
C PRO A 129 26.24 17.29 -12.81
N GLY A 130 26.31 18.55 -12.38
CA GLY A 130 25.64 19.04 -11.17
C GLY A 130 24.13 19.17 -11.30
N ALA A 131 23.63 19.55 -12.48
CA ALA A 131 22.20 19.81 -12.69
C ALA A 131 21.29 18.58 -12.50
N SER A 132 21.87 17.37 -12.53
CA SER A 132 21.14 16.12 -12.25
C SER A 132 21.05 15.81 -10.75
N ILE A 133 21.92 16.36 -9.90
CA ILE A 133 21.95 16.06 -8.46
C ILE A 133 20.89 16.90 -7.73
N GLU A 134 20.84 18.23 -7.96
CA GLU A 134 19.77 19.06 -7.36
C GLU A 134 18.38 18.63 -7.82
N GLN A 135 18.25 18.14 -9.07
CA GLN A 135 16.97 17.71 -9.61
C GLN A 135 16.51 16.36 -9.01
N VAL A 136 17.47 15.51 -8.62
CA VAL A 136 17.19 14.26 -7.87
C VAL A 136 16.86 14.59 -6.42
N GLU A 137 17.56 15.53 -5.80
CA GLU A 137 17.29 15.97 -4.42
C GLU A 137 15.88 16.56 -4.30
N HIS A 138 15.50 17.42 -5.24
CA HIS A 138 14.15 18.01 -5.25
C HIS A 138 13.05 16.96 -5.49
N ALA A 139 13.31 15.96 -6.33
CA ALA A 139 12.38 14.85 -6.54
C ALA A 139 12.24 13.94 -5.31
N LEU A 140 13.30 13.80 -4.51
CA LEU A 140 13.28 13.04 -3.25
C LEU A 140 12.50 13.80 -2.16
N ASP A 141 12.67 15.12 -2.06
CA ASP A 141 11.88 15.97 -1.15
C ASP A 141 10.38 15.93 -1.48
N ASP A 142 10.02 15.99 -2.76
CA ASP A 142 8.62 15.88 -3.20
C ASP A 142 8.02 14.51 -2.82
N MET A 143 8.80 13.44 -2.90
CA MET A 143 8.35 12.11 -2.47
C MET A 143 8.14 12.02 -0.94
N ASP A 144 8.96 12.70 -0.13
CA ASP A 144 8.78 12.73 1.32
C ASP A 144 7.55 13.55 1.73
N MET A 145 7.29 14.67 1.05
CA MET A 145 6.04 15.43 1.22
C MET A 145 4.80 14.59 0.91
N LEU A 146 4.82 13.82 -0.18
CA LEU A 146 3.71 12.92 -0.53
C LEU A 146 3.49 11.82 0.52
N LYS A 147 4.57 11.33 1.14
CA LYS A 147 4.50 10.33 2.20
C LYS A 147 3.87 10.92 3.47
N GLN A 148 4.20 12.16 3.83
CA GLN A 148 3.58 12.84 4.98
C GLN A 148 2.07 13.04 4.76
N LEU A 149 1.64 13.42 3.56
CA LEU A 149 0.22 13.53 3.22
C LEU A 149 -0.50 12.16 3.27
N GLY A 150 0.17 11.08 2.86
CA GLY A 150 -0.35 9.72 2.98
C GLY A 150 -0.48 9.26 4.45
N VAL A 151 0.43 9.70 5.32
CA VAL A 151 0.40 9.45 6.77
C VAL A 151 -0.70 10.28 7.45
N GLU A 152 -0.89 11.54 7.06
CA GLU A 152 -2.00 12.38 7.55
C GLU A 152 -3.37 11.88 7.05
N ALA A 153 -3.47 11.38 5.82
CA ALA A 153 -4.68 10.73 5.31
C ALA A 153 -5.00 9.42 6.06
N ALA A 154 -3.97 8.67 6.48
CA ALA A 154 -4.13 7.50 7.35
C ALA A 154 -4.52 7.88 8.79
N ALA A 155 -4.02 9.01 9.32
CA ALA A 155 -4.36 9.52 10.65
C ALA A 155 -5.75 10.20 10.71
N ALA A 156 -6.25 10.73 9.58
CA ALA A 156 -7.57 11.37 9.47
C ALA A 156 -8.72 10.39 9.22
N SER A 157 -8.51 9.09 9.35
CA SER A 157 -9.56 8.07 9.36
C SER A 157 -10.02 7.81 10.80
N PRO A 158 -11.09 8.48 11.31
CA PRO A 158 -11.63 8.16 12.62
C PRO A 158 -12.31 6.79 12.57
N GLN A 159 -11.85 5.92 13.46
CA GLN A 159 -12.44 4.63 13.79
C GLN A 159 -13.87 4.88 14.31
N SER A 160 -14.84 4.20 13.70
CA SER A 160 -16.22 4.08 14.19
C SER A 160 -16.30 3.17 15.41
#